data_AF-A0A8S2ZXG4-F1
#
_entry.id   AF-A0A8S2ZXG4-F1
#
_cell.length_a   1.000
_cell.length_b   1.000
_cell.length_c   1.000
_cell.angle_alpha   90.00
_cell.angle_beta   90.00
_cell.angle_gamma   90.00
#
_symmetry.space_group_name_H-M   'P 1'
#
loop_
_entity.id
_entity.type
_entity.pdbx_description
1 polymer ?
#
loop_
_entity_poly.entity_id
_entity_poly.type
_entity_poly.pdbx_seq_one_letter_code
_entity_poly.pdbx_strand_id
1 'polypeptide(L)'
;QQHVNDWLLTINQKFDACELTEPQRRKWAVAFLSDEALKWYTHQLIKFETWNDLQNALRDNFPSAPEPSQSLRHQKILLRKPGDIEEFTQYYADMTKLCTYYNPVMSNEQRLDRSKLGMNNSLLNRCSGSIFTSPQELLAYIQRFEL
;
A
#
# COMPACT_ATOMS: atom_id res chain seq x y z
N GLN A 1 -1.09 12.57 -0.71
CA GLN A 1 -1.84 12.51 -1.97
C GLN A 1 -2.09 11.04 -2.29
N GLN A 2 -3.34 10.57 -2.26
CA GLN A 2 -3.70 9.18 -2.59
C GLN A 2 -3.81 9.06 -4.11
N HIS A 3 -3.33 7.97 -4.71
CA HIS A 3 -3.49 7.72 -6.15
C HIS A 3 -4.97 7.52 -6.48
N VAL A 4 -5.46 8.10 -7.57
CA VAL A 4 -6.88 8.01 -7.96
C VAL A 4 -7.32 6.55 -8.13
N ASN A 5 -6.44 5.67 -8.61
CA ASN A 5 -6.74 4.25 -8.76
C ASN A 5 -6.87 3.54 -7.41
N ASP A 6 -6.00 3.83 -6.45
CA ASP A 6 -6.08 3.27 -5.10
C ASP A 6 -7.33 3.75 -4.36
N TRP A 7 -7.67 5.03 -4.54
CA TRP A 7 -8.91 5.61 -4.02
C TRP A 7 -10.14 4.93 -4.65
N LEU A 8 -10.17 4.80 -5.98
CA LEU A 8 -11.25 4.12 -6.71
C LEU A 8 -11.40 2.66 -6.29
N LEU A 9 -10.30 1.94 -6.10
CA LEU A 9 -10.31 0.56 -5.62
C LEU A 9 -10.93 0.47 -4.23
N THR A 10 -10.48 1.32 -3.30
CA THR A 10 -10.98 1.36 -1.92
C THR A 10 -12.47 1.70 -1.87
N ILE A 11 -12.91 2.67 -2.68
CA ILE A 11 -14.31 3.08 -2.73
C ILE A 11 -15.20 2.01 -3.36
N ASN A 12 -14.77 1.37 -4.45
CA ASN A 12 -15.52 0.26 -5.03
C ASN A 12 -15.67 -0.90 -4.07
N GLN A 13 -14.61 -1.28 -3.33
CA GLN A 13 -14.70 -2.31 -2.29
C GLN A 13 -15.73 -1.97 -1.21
N LYS A 14 -15.79 -0.70 -0.76
CA LYS A 14 -16.82 -0.26 0.20
C LYS A 14 -18.22 -0.31 -0.41
N PHE A 15 -18.38 0.11 -1.66
CA PHE A 15 -19.66 0.08 -2.35
C PHE A 15 -20.16 -1.34 -2.60
N ASP A 16 -19.25 -2.26 -2.93
CA ASP A 16 -19.55 -3.68 -3.10
C ASP A 16 -19.96 -4.30 -1.75
N ALA A 17 -19.24 -4.00 -0.66
CA ALA A 17 -19.59 -4.46 0.68
C ALA A 17 -20.95 -3.95 1.18
N CYS A 18 -21.39 -2.78 0.71
CA CYS A 18 -22.71 -2.21 1.01
C CYS A 18 -23.76 -2.52 -0.07
N GLU A 19 -23.44 -3.35 -1.07
CA GLU A 19 -24.32 -3.74 -2.17
C GLU A 19 -24.96 -2.54 -2.90
N LEU A 20 -24.21 -1.44 -3.06
CA LEU A 20 -24.74 -0.23 -3.67
C LEU A 20 -24.94 -0.41 -5.18
N THR A 21 -26.11 0.01 -5.67
CA THR A 21 -26.43 0.11 -7.10
C THR A 21 -25.65 1.25 -7.78
N GLU A 22 -25.45 1.16 -9.09
CA GLU A 22 -24.75 2.17 -9.92
C GLU A 22 -25.19 3.62 -9.64
N PRO A 23 -26.51 3.95 -9.61
CA PRO A 23 -26.97 5.30 -9.28
C PRO A 23 -26.62 5.73 -7.86
N GLN A 24 -26.65 4.80 -6.90
CA GLN A 24 -26.26 5.07 -5.51
C GLN A 24 -24.76 5.31 -5.40
N ARG A 25 -23.92 4.51 -6.07
CA ARG A 25 -22.45 4.70 -6.09
C ARG A 25 -22.08 6.10 -6.55
N ARG A 26 -22.65 6.56 -7.67
CA ARG A 26 -22.44 7.92 -8.18
C ARG A 26 -22.84 8.99 -7.15
N LYS A 27 -24.02 8.85 -6.53
CA LYS A 27 -24.50 9.81 -5.52
C LYS A 27 -23.59 9.84 -4.29
N TRP A 28 -23.17 8.68 -3.81
CA TRP A 28 -22.37 8.55 -2.58
C TRP A 28 -20.89 8.86 -2.78
N ALA A 29 -20.35 8.69 -3.98
CA ALA A 29 -18.95 8.95 -4.29
C ALA A 29 -18.52 10.38 -3.92
N VAL A 30 -19.42 11.36 -4.08
CA VAL A 30 -19.17 12.77 -3.74
C VAL A 30 -18.79 12.95 -2.27
N ALA A 31 -19.38 12.17 -1.37
CA ALA A 31 -19.10 12.23 0.07
C ALA A 31 -17.68 11.76 0.42
N PHE A 32 -16.98 11.11 -0.52
CA PHE A 32 -15.62 10.60 -0.34
C PHE A 32 -14.56 11.44 -1.07
N LEU A 33 -14.98 12.47 -1.82
CA LEU A 33 -14.05 13.42 -2.45
C LEU A 33 -13.62 14.46 -1.41
N SER A 34 -12.34 14.86 -1.45
CA SER A 34 -11.81 15.95 -0.63
C SER A 34 -11.16 17.03 -1.48
N ASP A 35 -11.08 18.24 -0.91
CA ASP A 35 -10.29 19.36 -1.41
C ASP A 35 -10.50 19.68 -2.91
N GLU A 36 -9.45 19.53 -3.71
CA GLU A 36 -9.44 19.83 -5.14
C GLU A 36 -10.36 18.91 -5.94
N ALA A 37 -10.50 17.65 -5.55
CA ALA A 37 -11.39 16.71 -6.24
C ALA A 37 -12.86 17.05 -6.00
N LEU A 38 -13.21 17.46 -4.79
CA LEU A 38 -14.56 17.94 -4.49
C LEU A 38 -14.86 19.25 -5.23
N LYS A 39 -13.93 20.21 -5.21
CA LYS A 39 -14.06 21.47 -5.96
C LYS A 39 -14.24 21.20 -7.45
N TRP A 40 -13.40 20.36 -8.05
CA TRP A 40 -13.53 19.96 -9.45
C TRP A 40 -14.90 19.36 -9.74
N TYR A 41 -15.35 18.42 -8.91
CA TYR A 41 -16.65 17.76 -9.08
C TYR A 41 -17.82 18.76 -9.05
N THR A 42 -17.81 19.72 -8.13
CA THR A 42 -18.86 20.75 -8.05
C THR A 42 -18.97 21.63 -9.30
N HIS A 43 -17.90 21.78 -10.08
CA HIS A 43 -17.92 22.51 -11.36
C HIS A 43 -18.41 21.67 -12.55
N GLN A 44 -18.56 20.34 -12.38
CA GLN A 44 -18.89 19.39 -13.45
C GLN A 44 -20.22 18.65 -13.22
N LEU A 45 -21.01 19.04 -12.22
CA LEU A 45 -22.20 18.32 -11.68
C LEU A 45 -23.23 17.79 -12.69
N ILE A 46 -23.25 18.30 -13.93
CA ILE A 46 -24.25 17.95 -14.97
C ILE A 46 -23.73 16.84 -15.92
N LYS A 47 -22.46 16.43 -15.85
CA LYS A 47 -21.82 15.66 -16.94
C LYS A 47 -21.70 14.14 -16.73
N PHE A 48 -22.06 13.60 -15.57
CA PHE A 48 -21.81 12.17 -15.28
C PHE A 48 -23.13 11.42 -15.15
N GLU A 49 -23.48 10.60 -16.14
CA GLU A 49 -24.72 9.82 -16.14
C GLU A 49 -24.57 8.54 -15.31
N THR A 50 -23.42 7.90 -15.42
CA THR A 50 -23.08 6.65 -14.72
C THR A 50 -21.95 6.83 -13.71
N TRP A 51 -21.79 5.87 -12.80
CA TRP A 51 -20.60 5.82 -11.95
C TRP A 51 -19.34 5.62 -12.78
N ASN A 52 -19.38 4.78 -13.82
CA ASN A 52 -18.26 4.59 -14.73
C ASN A 52 -17.78 5.90 -15.40
N ASP A 53 -18.70 6.79 -15.81
CA ASP A 53 -18.33 8.10 -16.37
C ASP A 53 -17.54 8.95 -15.37
N LEU A 54 -17.99 8.97 -14.11
CA LEU A 54 -17.31 9.68 -13.04
C LEU A 54 -15.92 9.07 -12.77
N GLN A 55 -15.79 7.73 -12.79
CA GLN A 55 -14.49 7.07 -12.62
C GLN A 55 -13.50 7.47 -13.72
N ASN A 56 -13.94 7.51 -14.98
CA ASN A 56 -13.09 7.90 -16.10
C ASN A 56 -12.68 9.37 -16.00
N ALA A 57 -13.63 10.26 -15.73
CA ALA A 57 -13.35 11.67 -15.56
C ALA A 57 -12.39 11.95 -14.39
N LEU A 58 -12.50 11.21 -13.29
CA LEU A 58 -11.55 11.27 -12.17
C LEU A 58 -10.15 10.84 -12.61
N ARG A 59 -10.01 9.75 -13.39
CA ARG A 59 -8.71 9.30 -13.90
C ARG A 59 -8.07 10.33 -14.84
N ASP A 60 -8.87 10.98 -15.67
CA ASP A 60 -8.38 11.95 -16.65
C ASP A 60 -7.93 13.27 -15.99
N ASN A 61 -8.63 13.69 -14.94
CA ASN A 61 -8.36 14.98 -14.27
C ASN A 61 -7.43 14.85 -13.06
N PHE A 62 -7.34 13.66 -12.46
CA PHE A 62 -6.43 13.34 -11.37
C PHE A 62 -5.54 12.18 -11.78
N PRO A 63 -4.74 12.32 -12.85
CA PRO A 63 -3.90 11.23 -13.32
C PRO A 63 -3.02 10.76 -12.18
N SER A 64 -3.06 9.45 -11.93
CA SER A 64 -2.03 8.81 -11.12
C SER A 64 -0.68 9.23 -11.71
N ALA A 65 0.23 9.72 -10.87
CA ALA A 65 1.62 9.86 -11.28
C ALA A 65 2.03 8.57 -12.00
N PRO A 66 2.77 8.65 -13.13
CA PRO A 66 3.14 7.47 -13.90
C PRO A 66 3.67 6.42 -12.94
N GLU A 67 3.12 5.22 -13.04
CA GLU A 67 3.56 4.06 -12.28
C GLU A 67 5.08 4.08 -12.26
N PRO A 68 5.72 4.12 -11.06
CA PRO A 68 7.16 4.21 -11.01
C PRO A 68 7.74 3.09 -11.85
N SER A 69 8.74 3.42 -12.67
CA SER A 69 9.45 2.41 -13.46
C SER A 69 9.85 1.25 -12.56
N GLN A 70 9.99 0.05 -13.12
CA GLN A 70 10.45 -1.12 -12.36
C GLN A 70 11.74 -0.81 -11.57
N SER A 71 12.63 0.02 -12.14
CA SER A 71 13.83 0.51 -11.46
C SER A 71 13.51 1.37 -10.22
N LEU A 72 12.58 2.32 -10.31
CA LEU A 72 12.16 3.16 -9.18
C LEU A 72 11.44 2.35 -8.08
N ARG A 73 10.62 1.36 -8.47
CA ARG A 73 9.97 0.43 -7.53
C ARG A 73 11.01 -0.35 -6.74
N HIS A 74 11.99 -0.92 -7.45
CA HIS A 74 13.09 -1.65 -6.84
C HIS A 74 13.91 -0.74 -5.93
N GLN A 75 14.20 0.48 -6.38
CA GLN A 75 14.93 1.47 -5.61
C GLN A 75 14.23 1.83 -4.29
N LYS A 76 12.89 1.94 -4.26
CA LYS A 76 12.14 2.17 -3.01
C LYS A 76 12.33 1.05 -1.98
N ILE A 77 12.39 -0.20 -2.43
CA ILE A 77 12.68 -1.34 -1.54
C ILE A 77 14.12 -1.27 -1.05
N LEU A 78 15.08 -0.98 -1.94
CA LEU A 78 16.51 -0.90 -1.60
C LEU A 78 16.84 0.23 -0.63
N LEU A 79 16.16 1.36 -0.74
CA LEU A 79 16.43 2.56 0.06
C LEU A 79 15.78 2.55 1.44
N ARG A 80 14.87 1.60 1.71
CA ARG A 80 14.22 1.50 3.02
C ARG A 80 15.19 0.96 4.08
N LYS A 81 15.72 1.88 4.88
CA LYS A 81 16.55 1.61 6.06
C LYS A 81 15.72 1.73 7.34
N PRO A 82 16.00 0.96 8.40
CA PRO A 82 15.33 1.17 9.69
C PRO A 82 15.59 2.57 10.23
N GLY A 83 14.61 3.15 10.92
CA GLY A 83 14.80 4.39 11.68
C GLY A 83 15.60 4.15 12.97
N ASP A 84 16.19 5.21 13.54
CA ASP A 84 17.06 5.11 14.73
C ASP A 84 16.34 4.56 15.98
N ILE A 85 15.03 4.82 16.07
CA ILE A 85 14.16 4.37 17.18
C ILE A 85 13.06 3.43 16.70
N GLU A 86 13.20 2.87 15.49
CA GLU A 86 12.17 2.03 14.91
C GLU A 86 12.28 0.59 15.42
N GLU A 87 11.17 0.08 15.97
CA GLU A 87 11.04 -1.32 16.35
C GLU A 87 11.10 -2.25 15.14
N PHE A 88 11.69 -3.43 15.31
CA PHE A 88 11.84 -4.41 14.23
C PHE A 88 10.49 -4.80 13.61
N THR A 89 9.46 -5.00 14.44
CA THR A 89 8.11 -5.37 13.99
C THR A 89 7.48 -4.31 13.10
N GLN A 90 7.70 -3.03 13.43
CA GLN A 90 7.26 -1.89 12.61
C GLN A 90 8.01 -1.87 11.26
N TYR A 91 9.34 -1.97 11.29
CA TYR A 91 10.15 -2.05 10.08
C TYR A 91 9.72 -3.22 9.17
N TYR A 92 9.54 -4.39 9.76
CA TYR A 92 9.14 -5.62 9.07
C TYR A 92 7.79 -5.46 8.37
N ALA A 93 6.80 -4.88 9.05
CA ALA A 93 5.47 -4.65 8.50
C ALA A 93 5.54 -3.72 7.28
N ASP A 94 6.31 -2.64 7.37
CA ASP A 94 6.48 -1.71 6.26
C ASP A 94 7.24 -2.33 5.09
N MET A 95 8.32 -3.06 5.35
CA MET A 95 9.08 -3.76 4.32
C MET A 95 8.21 -4.80 3.60
N THR A 96 7.36 -5.53 4.34
CA THR A 96 6.43 -6.50 3.76
C THR A 96 5.42 -5.83 2.82
N LYS A 97 4.88 -4.67 3.21
CA LYS A 97 3.99 -3.87 2.35
C LYS A 97 4.72 -3.41 1.09
N LEU A 98 5.95 -2.90 1.23
CA LEU A 98 6.77 -2.47 0.09
C LEU A 98 7.06 -3.62 -0.87
N CYS A 99 7.48 -4.77 -0.38
CA CYS A 99 7.74 -5.94 -1.21
C CYS A 99 6.47 -6.41 -1.92
N THR A 100 5.33 -6.48 -1.22
CA THR A 100 4.07 -6.92 -1.80
C THR A 100 3.56 -5.96 -2.88
N TYR A 101 3.67 -4.66 -2.64
CA TYR A 101 3.19 -3.63 -3.56
C TYR A 101 4.12 -3.42 -4.77
N TYR A 102 5.42 -3.33 -4.54
CA TYR A 102 6.40 -2.95 -5.57
C TYR A 102 7.06 -4.14 -6.28
N ASN A 103 7.09 -5.33 -5.66
CA ASN A 103 7.67 -6.54 -6.25
C ASN A 103 6.96 -7.82 -5.75
N PRO A 104 5.72 -8.09 -6.18
CA PRO A 104 4.93 -9.22 -5.68
C PRO A 104 5.58 -10.58 -5.98
N VAL A 105 6.43 -10.67 -7.02
CA VAL A 105 7.17 -11.88 -7.40
C VAL A 105 8.50 -12.06 -6.65
N MET A 106 8.82 -11.17 -5.70
CA MET A 106 10.03 -11.30 -4.87
C MET A 106 9.99 -12.60 -4.06
N SER A 107 11.06 -13.39 -4.16
CA SER A 107 11.22 -14.65 -3.43
C SER A 107 11.27 -14.45 -1.91
N ASN A 108 10.96 -15.50 -1.15
CA ASN A 108 11.03 -15.46 0.32
C ASN A 108 12.45 -15.20 0.84
N GLU A 109 13.47 -15.74 0.18
CA GLU A 109 14.88 -15.50 0.51
C GLU A 109 15.22 -14.01 0.39
N GLN A 110 14.88 -13.38 -0.72
CA GLN A 110 15.09 -11.94 -0.92
C GLN A 110 14.31 -11.12 0.12
N ARG A 111 13.06 -11.50 0.44
CA ARG A 111 12.27 -10.81 1.46
C ARG A 111 12.91 -10.94 2.85
N LEU A 112 13.43 -12.12 3.19
CA LEU A 112 14.14 -12.38 4.44
C LEU A 112 15.38 -11.50 4.57
N ASP A 113 16.20 -11.42 3.50
CA ASP A 113 17.39 -10.58 3.50
C ASP A 113 17.05 -9.10 3.70
N ARG A 114 15.95 -8.63 3.11
CA ARG A 114 15.45 -7.27 3.35
C ARG A 114 14.97 -7.07 4.77
N SER A 115 14.20 -8.01 5.32
CA SER A 115 13.71 -7.92 6.70
C SER A 115 14.87 -7.89 7.72
N LYS A 116 15.94 -8.66 7.50
CA LYS A 116 17.13 -8.69 8.37
C LYS A 116 17.85 -7.33 8.49
N LEU A 117 17.71 -6.44 7.52
CA LEU A 117 18.30 -5.10 7.58
C LEU A 117 17.71 -4.24 8.72
N GLY A 118 16.50 -4.57 9.19
CA GLY A 118 15.86 -3.89 10.32
C GLY A 118 16.26 -4.42 11.68
N MET A 119 17.09 -5.46 11.75
CA MET A 119 17.49 -6.05 13.03
C MET A 119 18.65 -5.28 13.64
N ASN A 120 18.54 -4.99 14.94
CA ASN A 120 19.69 -4.57 15.72
C ASN A 120 20.63 -5.76 16.01
N ASN A 121 21.84 -5.47 16.49
CA ASN A 121 22.86 -6.49 16.80
C ASN A 121 22.37 -7.53 17.83
N SER A 122 21.52 -7.14 18.77
CA SER A 122 20.97 -8.05 19.78
C SER A 122 20.06 -9.11 19.12
N LEU A 123 19.16 -8.69 18.23
CA LEU A 123 18.29 -9.59 17.47
C LEU A 123 19.09 -10.47 16.50
N LEU A 124 20.08 -9.90 15.81
CA LEU A 124 20.97 -10.67 14.92
C LEU A 124 21.70 -11.78 15.68
N ASN A 125 22.25 -11.47 16.85
CA ASN A 125 22.92 -12.45 17.69
C ASN A 125 21.95 -13.56 18.16
N ARG A 126 20.71 -13.21 18.52
CA ARG A 126 19.68 -14.20 18.91
C ARG A 126 19.20 -15.07 17.76
N CYS A 127 19.25 -14.56 16.54
CA CYS A 127 18.92 -15.30 15.33
C CYS A 127 20.09 -16.15 14.82
N SER A 128 21.30 -15.96 15.35
CA SER A 128 22.48 -16.71 14.94
C SER A 128 22.26 -18.21 15.16
N GLY A 129 22.52 -18.99 14.10
CA GLY A 129 22.32 -20.45 14.10
C GLY A 129 20.89 -20.92 13.80
N SER A 130 19.92 -20.01 13.68
CA SER A 130 18.58 -20.34 13.21
C SER A 130 18.47 -20.22 11.68
N ILE A 131 17.78 -21.16 11.03
CA ILE A 131 17.48 -21.10 9.60
C ILE A 131 15.99 -20.77 9.45
N PHE A 132 15.71 -19.71 8.69
CA PHE A 132 14.35 -19.28 8.37
C PHE A 132 14.11 -19.44 6.87
N THR A 133 12.97 -20.03 6.51
CA THR A 133 12.57 -20.26 5.11
C THR A 133 11.56 -19.22 4.62
N SER A 134 10.94 -18.48 5.55
CA SER A 134 10.02 -17.39 5.23
C SER A 134 10.14 -16.20 6.19
N PRO A 135 9.81 -14.98 5.73
CA PRO A 135 9.72 -13.80 6.60
C PRO A 135 8.80 -14.00 7.82
N GLN A 136 7.73 -14.78 7.66
CA GLN A 136 6.76 -15.07 8.72
C GLN A 136 7.37 -15.91 9.84
N GLU A 137 8.19 -16.91 9.51
CA GLU A 137 8.92 -17.71 10.52
C GLU A 137 9.86 -16.85 11.34
N LEU A 138 10.57 -15.93 10.67
CA LEU A 138 11.47 -14.99 11.32
C LEU A 138 10.72 -14.06 12.29
N LEU A 139 9.60 -13.47 11.85
CA LEU A 139 8.77 -12.63 12.71
C LEU A 139 8.27 -13.40 13.94
N ALA A 140 7.73 -14.59 13.73
CA ALA A 140 7.22 -15.44 14.80
C ALA A 140 8.30 -15.85 15.81
N TYR A 141 9.56 -16.01 15.35
CA TYR A 141 10.70 -16.26 16.23
C TYR A 141 11.02 -15.02 17.07
N ILE A 142 11.14 -13.84 16.45
CA ILE A 142 11.49 -12.59 17.15
C ILE A 142 10.45 -12.20 18.19
N GLN A 143 9.16 -12.34 17.87
CA GLN A 143 8.05 -12.02 18.78
C GLN A 143 8.07 -12.82 20.09
N ARG A 144 8.78 -13.96 20.16
CA ARG A 144 8.96 -14.72 21.40
C ARG A 144 9.89 -14.04 22.41
N PHE A 145 10.67 -13.07 21.97
CA PHE A 145 11.66 -12.36 22.80
C PHE A 145 11.27 -10.92 23.12
N GLU A 146 10.22 -10.40 22.49
CA GLU A 146 9.66 -9.06 22.74
C GLU A 146 8.57 -9.08 23.83
N LEU A 147 8.35 -10.23 24.48
CA LEU A 147 7.43 -10.42 25.62
C LEU A 147 8.15 -10.34 26.97
#